data_AF-A0A0K8VY32-F1
#
_entry.id   AF-A0A0K8VY32-F1
#
_cell.length_a   1.000
_cell.length_b   1.000
_cell.length_c   1.000
_cell.angle_alpha   90.00
_cell.angle_beta   90.00
_cell.angle_gamma   90.00
#
_symmetry.space_group_name_H-M   'P 1'
#
loop_
_entity.id
_entity.type
_entity.pdbx_description
1 polymer ?
#
loop_
_entity_poly.entity_id
_entity_poly.type
_entity_poly.pdbx_seq_one_letter_code
_entity_poly.pdbx_strand_id
1 'polypeptide(L)'
;VWRSLRNKFLFVYRKDLQQDTTTYFDDFLFVDQPNVLIVEAECGNCSTFALKTNKFIGPLAEHPEQLYVLDHYNGVDGKFELGVDLYMDKVQNLQGREVTVGIFDYRPFTVVDYERQPQIKDRSPENLRGMTHIDGTEVRMLLALCEVVNCTVNTDTSEDDWGISYANLTADGIFGLVTSRKAQYVVGALYFWPDDYRYLDMSSFIGRSGVTCLVPSPHRLTSWLLPLRPFQLTLWLGVFASLGLETLALFFTRHLAPSDTEPRYGLMESFKFG
;
A
#
# COMPACT_ATOMS: atom_id res chain seq x y z
N VAL A 1 -4.09 15.03 15.28
CA VAL A 1 -2.95 14.55 14.46
C VAL A 1 -2.13 15.75 14.02
N TRP A 2 -0.83 15.76 14.33
CA TRP A 2 0.07 16.89 14.10
C TRP A 2 0.88 16.66 12.80
N ARG A 3 0.42 17.18 11.67
CA ARG A 3 0.90 16.76 10.34
C ARG A 3 2.14 17.47 9.80
N SER A 4 2.81 18.27 10.62
CA SER A 4 3.95 19.05 10.18
C SER A 4 5.24 18.44 10.71
N LEU A 5 6.15 18.14 9.78
CA LEU A 5 7.53 17.74 10.08
C LEU A 5 8.32 18.83 10.83
N ARG A 6 7.76 20.05 10.91
CA ARG A 6 8.36 21.20 11.59
C ARG A 6 7.72 21.48 12.95
N ASN A 7 6.84 20.60 13.43
CA ASN A 7 6.27 20.76 14.75
C ASN A 7 7.38 20.66 15.80
N LYS A 8 7.39 21.66 16.67
CA LYS A 8 8.32 21.81 17.78
C LYS A 8 7.48 21.97 19.04
N PHE A 9 7.68 21.08 19.99
CA PHE A 9 6.97 21.12 21.27
C PHE A 9 7.85 21.80 22.31
N LEU A 10 7.26 22.74 23.04
CA LEU A 10 7.90 23.44 24.14
C LEU A 10 7.06 23.23 25.39
N PHE A 11 7.68 22.65 26.41
CA PHE A 11 7.09 22.50 27.73
C PHE A 11 7.86 23.37 28.71
N VAL A 12 7.15 23.95 29.67
CA VAL A 12 7.75 24.76 30.72
C VAL A 12 7.19 24.28 32.03
N TYR A 13 8.05 23.98 33.00
CA TYR A 13 7.62 23.64 34.33
C TYR A 13 8.54 24.22 35.40
N ARG A 14 8.01 24.25 36.61
CA ARG A 14 8.68 24.72 37.81
C ARG A 14 8.96 23.55 38.73
N LYS A 15 10.23 23.29 38.99
CA LYS A 15 10.68 22.16 39.83
C LYS A 15 10.21 22.28 41.27
N ASP A 16 10.14 23.50 41.80
CA ASP A 16 9.67 23.77 43.16
C ASP A 16 8.17 23.52 43.38
N LEU A 17 7.37 23.59 42.31
CA LEU A 17 5.95 23.24 42.35
C LEU A 17 5.67 21.77 42.05
N GLN A 18 6.67 21.06 41.50
CA GLN A 18 6.50 19.72 40.94
C GLN A 18 7.65 18.82 41.42
N GLN A 19 7.53 18.30 42.64
CA GLN A 19 8.56 17.46 43.26
C GLN A 19 8.69 16.08 42.59
N ASP A 20 7.61 15.54 42.01
CA ASP A 20 7.61 14.30 41.23
C ASP A 20 7.38 14.63 39.76
N THR A 21 8.48 14.70 39.01
CA THR A 21 8.48 14.97 37.56
C THR A 21 8.51 13.70 36.72
N THR A 22 8.83 12.56 37.33
CA THR A 22 8.93 11.28 36.63
C THR A 22 7.60 10.86 36.02
N THR A 23 6.50 11.08 36.73
CA THR A 23 5.15 10.74 36.23
C THR A 23 4.67 11.61 35.06
N TYR A 24 5.19 12.84 34.90
CA TYR A 24 4.74 13.75 33.84
C TYR A 24 5.43 13.50 32.50
N PHE A 25 6.68 13.05 32.53
CA PHE A 25 7.49 12.84 31.33
C PHE A 25 7.53 11.37 30.87
N ASP A 26 6.82 10.49 31.57
CA ASP A 26 6.57 9.09 31.17
C ASP A 26 5.51 8.95 30.05
N ASP A 27 4.94 10.06 29.58
CA ASP A 27 3.98 10.03 28.47
C ASP A 27 4.66 9.64 27.14
N PHE A 28 3.96 8.85 26.33
CA PHE A 28 4.40 8.38 25.01
C PHE A 28 4.83 9.51 24.07
N LEU A 29 4.32 10.73 24.26
CA LEU A 29 4.74 11.91 23.52
C LEU A 29 6.27 12.10 23.60
N PHE A 30 6.85 11.88 24.77
CA PHE A 30 8.29 12.04 25.01
C PHE A 30 9.12 10.86 24.48
N VAL A 31 8.47 9.74 24.15
CA VAL A 31 9.09 8.56 23.52
C VAL A 31 9.09 8.72 21.99
N ASP A 32 7.97 9.18 21.43
CA ASP A 32 7.66 9.12 20.00
C ASP A 32 7.93 10.43 19.24
N GLN A 33 8.10 11.56 19.94
CA GLN A 33 8.38 12.85 19.28
C GLN A 33 9.87 13.23 19.35
N PRO A 34 10.53 13.50 18.21
CA PRO A 34 11.94 13.92 18.21
C PRO A 34 12.13 15.37 18.68
N ASN A 35 11.15 16.23 18.39
CA ASN A 35 11.27 17.69 18.53
C ASN A 35 10.62 18.19 19.83
N VAL A 36 11.16 17.77 20.96
CA VAL A 36 10.70 18.17 22.29
C VAL A 36 11.75 19.02 22.99
N LEU A 37 11.35 20.19 23.48
CA LEU A 37 12.18 21.03 24.35
C LEU A 37 11.43 21.27 25.66
N ILE A 38 12.14 21.14 26.78
CA ILE A 38 11.60 21.32 28.11
C ILE A 38 12.43 22.39 28.82
N VAL A 39 11.76 23.39 29.35
CA VAL A 39 12.37 24.46 30.15
C VAL A 39 12.04 24.19 31.60
N GLU A 40 13.06 23.85 32.38
CA GLU A 40 12.97 23.68 33.82
C GLU A 40 13.41 24.98 34.52
N ALA A 41 12.49 25.59 35.26
CA ALA A 41 12.82 26.62 36.23
C ALA A 41 12.99 25.98 37.61
N GLU A 42 14.12 26.23 38.28
CA GLU A 42 14.39 25.67 39.60
C GLU A 42 13.49 26.27 40.69
N CYS A 43 13.20 27.57 40.58
CA CYS A 43 12.33 28.31 41.49
C CYS A 43 11.61 29.46 40.77
N GLY A 44 10.52 29.98 41.36
CA GLY A 44 9.71 31.03 40.75
C GLY A 44 10.43 32.35 40.42
N ASN A 45 11.48 32.71 41.17
CA ASN A 45 12.28 33.93 40.95
C ASN A 45 13.70 33.63 40.44
N CYS A 46 13.96 32.39 40.02
CA CYS A 46 15.25 32.01 39.50
C CYS A 46 15.44 32.62 38.10
N SER A 47 16.63 33.14 37.84
CA SER A 47 16.98 33.70 36.53
C SER A 47 17.67 32.71 35.60
N THR A 48 17.98 31.50 36.09
CA THR A 48 18.61 30.44 35.30
C THR A 48 17.60 29.34 35.01
N PHE A 49 17.56 28.90 33.76
CA PHE A 49 16.63 27.88 33.27
C PHE A 49 17.41 26.74 32.63
N ALA A 50 17.16 25.50 33.05
CA ALA A 50 17.75 24.34 32.39
C ALA A 50 16.90 23.95 31.18
N LEU A 51 17.54 23.78 30.03
CA LEU A 51 16.90 23.36 28.79
C LEU A 51 17.18 21.87 28.60
N LYS A 52 16.12 21.07 28.52
CA LYS A 52 16.19 19.62 28.43
C LYS A 52 15.48 19.11 27.17
N THR A 53 15.91 17.96 26.70
CA THR A 53 15.27 17.26 25.58
C THR A 53 15.34 15.75 25.79
N ASN A 54 14.49 14.99 25.10
CA ASN A 54 14.54 13.53 25.09
C ASN A 54 15.67 13.04 24.19
N LYS A 55 16.24 11.86 24.48
CA LYS A 55 17.27 11.26 23.63
C LYS A 55 16.74 10.91 22.24
N PHE A 56 15.57 10.29 22.15
CA PHE A 56 14.86 9.82 20.94
C PHE A 56 15.64 8.84 20.02
N ILE A 57 16.97 8.89 19.99
CA ILE A 57 17.79 8.02 19.14
C ILE A 57 18.33 6.82 19.91
N GLY A 58 18.79 5.81 19.19
CA GLY A 58 19.35 4.59 19.74
C GLY A 58 18.30 3.51 20.06
N PRO A 59 18.75 2.31 20.46
CA PRO A 59 17.87 1.21 20.79
C PRO A 59 16.88 1.56 21.90
N LEU A 60 15.66 1.05 21.82
CA LEU A 60 14.61 1.24 22.83
C LEU A 60 15.03 0.73 24.21
N ALA A 61 15.93 -0.26 24.27
CA ALA A 61 16.51 -0.77 25.52
C ALA A 61 17.40 0.25 26.25
N GLU A 62 17.85 1.31 25.58
CA GLU A 62 18.65 2.39 26.17
C GLU A 62 17.82 3.60 26.63
N HIS A 63 16.51 3.41 26.84
CA HIS A 63 15.60 4.42 27.37
C HIS A 63 15.65 5.76 26.60
N PRO A 64 15.33 5.78 25.29
CA PRO A 64 15.38 6.99 24.48
C PRO A 64 14.42 8.11 24.95
N GLU A 65 13.44 7.81 25.78
CA GLU A 65 12.57 8.76 26.47
C GLU A 65 13.30 9.60 27.53
N GLN A 66 14.45 9.12 28.02
CA GLN A 66 15.19 9.79 29.08
C GLN A 66 15.56 11.21 28.68
N LEU A 67 15.19 12.15 29.55
CA LEU A 67 15.52 13.56 29.40
C LEU A 67 16.96 13.82 29.84
N TYR A 68 17.67 14.63 29.06
CA TYR A 68 18.99 15.13 29.40
C TYR A 68 19.04 16.65 29.23
N VAL A 69 19.95 17.29 29.97
CA VAL A 69 20.19 18.72 29.88
C VAL A 69 21.01 19.02 28.64
N LEU A 70 20.48 19.92 27.82
CA LEU A 70 21.06 20.35 26.56
C LEU A 70 21.85 21.66 26.72
N ASP A 71 21.29 22.61 27.46
CA ASP A 71 21.92 23.91 27.74
C ASP A 71 21.30 24.54 29.00
N HIS A 72 21.88 25.64 29.46
CA HIS A 72 21.31 26.53 30.46
C HIS A 72 21.12 27.92 29.86
N TYR A 73 19.98 28.54 30.16
CA TYR A 73 19.68 29.91 29.75
C TYR A 73 19.68 30.83 30.98
N ASN A 74 20.51 31.88 30.92
CA ASN A 74 20.54 32.93 31.92
C ASN A 74 19.68 34.10 31.46
N GLY A 75 18.54 34.28 32.12
CA GLY A 75 17.56 35.34 31.86
C GLY A 75 17.98 36.75 32.32
N VAL A 76 19.04 36.91 33.12
CA VAL A 76 19.60 38.23 33.44
C VAL A 76 20.42 38.75 32.25
N ASP A 77 21.33 37.90 31.76
CA ASP A 77 22.26 38.26 30.70
C ASP A 77 21.69 38.03 29.29
N GLY A 78 20.58 37.30 29.19
CA GLY A 78 19.92 36.94 27.94
C GLY A 78 20.73 35.98 27.08
N LYS A 79 21.49 35.08 27.70
CA LYS A 79 22.47 34.22 27.01
C LYS A 79 22.28 32.75 27.34
N PHE A 80 22.53 31.93 26.32
CA PHE A 80 22.77 30.50 26.47
C PHE A 80 24.22 30.27 26.90
N GLU A 81 24.45 29.32 27.80
CA GLU A 81 25.78 29.01 28.30
C GLU A 81 26.64 28.31 27.25
N LEU A 82 26.06 27.33 26.53
CA LEU A 82 26.75 26.57 25.50
C LEU A 82 26.40 27.05 24.08
N GLY A 83 25.21 27.62 23.88
CA GLY A 83 24.76 28.14 22.58
C GLY A 83 24.49 27.03 21.55
N VAL A 84 23.99 25.88 22.02
CA VAL A 84 23.72 24.72 21.17
C VAL A 84 22.37 24.82 20.46
N ASP A 85 22.16 24.01 19.42
CA ASP A 85 20.85 23.92 18.74
C ASP A 85 19.83 23.19 19.63
N LEU A 86 18.81 23.94 20.07
CA LEU A 86 17.77 23.46 20.97
C LEU A 86 16.82 22.43 20.32
N TYR A 87 16.78 22.37 18.98
CA TYR A 87 15.95 21.43 18.22
C TYR A 87 16.78 20.71 17.16
N MET A 88 17.83 20.05 17.63
CA MET A 88 18.68 19.17 16.82
C MET A 88 17.88 18.16 15.99
N ASP A 89 18.32 17.91 14.76
CA ASP A 89 17.70 16.95 13.86
C ASP A 89 18.05 15.51 14.26
N LYS A 90 17.21 14.93 15.13
CA LYS A 90 17.37 13.56 15.63
C LYS A 90 16.96 12.49 14.62
N VAL A 91 16.18 12.85 13.59
CA VAL A 91 15.67 11.88 12.61
C VAL A 91 16.68 11.62 11.48
N GLN A 92 17.70 12.47 11.35
CA GLN A 92 18.77 12.28 10.37
C GLN A 92 19.59 11.00 10.62
N ASN A 93 19.73 10.58 11.88
CA ASN A 93 20.40 9.32 12.25
C ASN A 93 19.81 8.78 13.54
N LEU A 94 19.02 7.71 13.42
CA LEU A 94 18.31 7.06 14.50
C LEU A 94 19.20 6.13 15.34
N GLN A 95 20.48 5.97 14.99
CA GLN A 95 21.46 5.18 15.73
C GLN A 95 21.01 3.74 16.03
N GLY A 96 20.33 3.11 15.07
CA GLY A 96 19.82 1.75 15.17
C GLY A 96 18.51 1.61 15.94
N ARG A 97 17.81 2.71 16.25
CA ARG A 97 16.48 2.67 16.91
C ARG A 97 15.55 1.71 16.17
N GLU A 98 14.87 0.87 16.94
CA GLU A 98 13.90 -0.07 16.40
C GLU A 98 12.62 0.64 15.96
N VAL A 99 12.17 0.32 14.75
CA VAL A 99 10.86 0.70 14.21
C VAL A 99 10.09 -0.56 13.86
N THR A 100 8.86 -0.66 14.34
CA THR A 100 7.97 -1.80 14.05
C THR A 100 7.05 -1.44 12.90
N VAL A 101 6.91 -2.37 11.96
CA VAL A 101 6.04 -2.20 10.80
C VAL A 101 4.91 -3.22 10.83
N GLY A 102 3.67 -2.73 10.80
CA GLY A 102 2.48 -3.56 10.63
C GLY A 102 2.34 -3.99 9.18
N ILE A 103 2.18 -5.29 8.95
CA ILE A 103 2.20 -5.89 7.60
C ILE A 103 1.44 -7.22 7.56
N PHE A 104 0.81 -7.49 6.42
CA PHE A 104 0.25 -8.79 6.08
C PHE A 104 0.65 -9.19 4.64
N ASP A 105 0.44 -10.45 4.25
CA ASP A 105 0.84 -10.96 2.91
C ASP A 105 -0.11 -10.40 1.83
N TYR A 106 0.35 -9.43 1.05
CA TYR A 106 -0.38 -8.82 -0.07
C TYR A 106 0.54 -8.62 -1.27
N ARG A 107 0.75 -9.71 -1.99
CA ARG A 107 1.72 -9.77 -3.09
C ARG A 107 1.27 -8.94 -4.30
N PRO A 108 2.20 -8.27 -5.01
CA PRO A 108 3.65 -8.25 -4.80
C PRO A 108 4.16 -7.12 -3.88
N PHE A 109 3.26 -6.39 -3.21
CA PHE A 109 3.59 -5.18 -2.45
C PHE A 109 4.24 -5.50 -1.12
N THR A 110 3.67 -6.48 -0.43
CA THR A 110 4.14 -7.04 0.84
C THR A 110 4.14 -8.55 0.73
N VAL A 111 5.23 -9.17 1.15
CA VAL A 111 5.42 -10.62 1.18
C VAL A 111 5.82 -10.98 2.60
N VAL A 112 5.08 -11.88 3.22
CA VAL A 112 5.39 -12.41 4.57
C VAL A 112 5.67 -13.91 4.45
N ASP A 113 6.82 -14.34 4.97
CA ASP A 113 7.27 -15.74 4.90
C ASP A 113 7.93 -16.17 6.22
N TYR A 114 7.38 -17.18 6.88
CA TYR A 114 7.84 -17.64 8.20
C TYR A 114 8.99 -18.66 8.16
N GLU A 115 9.42 -19.10 6.98
CA GLU A 115 10.47 -20.11 6.81
C GLU A 115 11.71 -19.56 6.11
N ARG A 116 11.53 -18.56 5.24
CA ARG A 116 12.61 -17.96 4.47
C ARG A 116 13.57 -17.14 5.33
N GLN A 117 14.83 -17.11 4.91
CA GLN A 117 15.89 -16.25 5.48
C GLN A 117 16.20 -15.08 4.53
N PRO A 118 16.68 -13.93 5.05
CA PRO A 118 16.91 -13.62 6.47
C PRO A 118 15.60 -13.31 7.21
N GLN A 119 15.50 -13.77 8.46
CA GLN A 119 14.36 -13.45 9.32
C GLN A 119 14.64 -12.19 10.17
N ILE A 120 13.59 -11.40 10.37
CA ILE A 120 13.54 -10.27 11.30
C ILE A 120 12.58 -10.57 12.44
N LYS A 121 12.72 -9.83 13.54
CA LYS A 121 11.88 -10.00 14.72
C LYS A 121 10.44 -9.60 14.41
N ASP A 122 9.53 -10.52 14.70
CA ASP A 122 8.10 -10.34 14.64
C ASP A 122 7.52 -10.17 16.04
N ARG A 123 6.64 -9.18 16.20
CA ARG A 123 5.96 -8.85 17.45
C ARG A 123 4.58 -9.45 17.56
N SER A 124 4.10 -10.13 16.52
CA SER A 124 2.81 -10.81 16.56
C SER A 124 2.75 -11.82 17.73
N PRO A 125 1.75 -11.73 18.62
CA PRO A 125 1.58 -12.69 19.71
C PRO A 125 1.20 -14.09 19.20
N GLU A 126 0.69 -14.20 17.97
CA GLU A 126 0.29 -15.46 17.35
C GLU A 126 1.49 -16.21 16.74
N ASN A 127 2.54 -15.48 16.37
CA ASN A 127 3.77 -16.08 15.88
C ASN A 127 4.67 -16.53 17.04
N LEU A 128 4.52 -17.80 17.44
CA LEU A 128 5.31 -18.41 18.52
C LEU A 128 6.83 -18.39 18.28
N ARG A 129 7.28 -18.31 17.02
CA ARG A 129 8.72 -18.21 16.70
C ARG A 129 9.24 -16.77 16.89
N GLY A 130 8.36 -15.77 16.87
CA GLY A 130 8.71 -14.35 16.97
C GLY A 130 9.63 -13.86 15.86
N MET A 131 9.64 -14.55 14.72
CA MET A 131 10.54 -14.30 13.60
C MET A 131 9.79 -14.49 12.28
N THR A 132 10.04 -13.63 11.31
CA THR A 132 9.48 -13.73 9.96
C THR A 132 10.37 -13.03 8.94
N HIS A 133 10.29 -13.43 7.68
CA HIS A 133 10.91 -12.75 6.56
C HIS A 133 9.88 -11.85 5.88
N ILE A 134 10.27 -10.61 5.61
CA ILE A 134 9.45 -9.67 4.84
C ILE A 134 10.17 -9.27 3.55
N ASP A 135 9.41 -9.23 2.46
CA ASP A 135 9.86 -8.74 1.15
C ASP A 135 8.69 -8.02 0.45
N GLY A 136 8.90 -7.55 -0.78
CA GLY A 136 7.89 -6.85 -1.57
C GLY A 136 8.32 -5.44 -1.95
N THR A 137 7.60 -4.83 -2.88
CA THR A 137 8.00 -3.53 -3.43
C THR A 137 7.98 -2.42 -2.37
N GLU A 138 6.98 -2.38 -1.50
CA GLU A 138 6.87 -1.34 -0.45
C GLU A 138 7.82 -1.60 0.70
N VAL A 139 7.96 -2.88 1.09
CA VAL A 139 8.90 -3.30 2.13
C VAL A 139 10.33 -2.91 1.77
N ARG A 140 10.76 -3.13 0.52
CA ARG A 140 12.10 -2.73 0.06
C ARG A 140 12.32 -1.22 0.13
N MET A 141 11.31 -0.41 -0.17
CA MET A 141 11.41 1.05 -0.03
C MET A 141 11.59 1.47 1.42
N LEU A 142 10.86 0.85 2.34
CA LEU A 142 11.01 1.07 3.77
C LEU A 142 12.39 0.64 4.29
N LEU A 143 12.88 -0.54 3.88
CA LEU A 143 14.21 -1.01 4.26
C LEU A 143 15.30 -0.04 3.77
N ALA A 144 15.18 0.45 2.53
CA ALA A 144 16.09 1.46 1.99
C ALA A 144 16.01 2.79 2.76
N LEU A 145 14.82 3.21 3.20
CA LEU A 145 14.68 4.37 4.08
C LEU A 145 15.43 4.15 5.39
N CYS A 146 15.26 2.98 6.03
CA CYS A 146 15.97 2.68 7.29
C CYS A 146 17.48 2.58 7.13
N GLU A 147 17.98 2.17 5.97
CA GLU A 147 19.41 2.22 5.66
C GLU A 147 19.94 3.66 5.65
N VAL A 148 19.16 4.61 5.12
CA VAL A 148 19.52 6.04 5.05
C VAL A 148 19.49 6.71 6.43
N VAL A 149 18.45 6.46 7.23
CA VAL A 149 18.29 7.10 8.55
C VAL A 149 18.82 6.25 9.71
N ASN A 150 19.46 5.12 9.41
CA ASN A 150 20.04 4.19 10.38
C ASN A 150 19.03 3.71 11.45
N CYS A 151 17.93 3.08 11.01
CA CYS A 151 17.00 2.37 11.90
C CYS A 151 17.04 0.85 11.74
N THR A 152 16.57 0.15 12.76
CA THR A 152 16.40 -1.31 12.76
C THR A 152 14.94 -1.66 12.57
N VAL A 153 14.62 -2.47 11.55
CA VAL A 153 13.22 -2.84 11.26
C VAL A 153 12.84 -4.12 12.01
N ASN A 154 11.74 -4.01 12.76
CA ASN A 154 10.96 -5.14 13.25
C ASN A 154 9.61 -5.15 12.53
N THR A 155 8.87 -6.24 12.67
CA THR A 155 7.56 -6.39 12.06
C THR A 155 6.51 -6.81 13.08
N ASP A 156 5.25 -6.57 12.75
CA ASP A 156 4.10 -7.09 13.47
C ASP A 156 3.10 -7.63 12.43
N THR A 157 2.93 -8.95 12.43
CA THR A 157 2.03 -9.65 11.51
C THR A 157 0.76 -10.15 12.21
N SER A 158 0.31 -9.46 13.28
CA SER A 158 -0.87 -9.89 14.04
C SER A 158 -2.21 -9.67 13.32
N GLU A 159 -2.21 -8.95 12.20
CA GLU A 159 -3.41 -8.59 11.44
C GLU A 159 -3.28 -9.13 10.00
N ASP A 160 -4.41 -9.44 9.36
CA ASP A 160 -4.46 -10.03 8.02
C ASP A 160 -5.16 -9.15 6.96
N ASP A 161 -5.57 -7.94 7.34
CA ASP A 161 -6.19 -6.96 6.47
C ASP A 161 -5.76 -5.50 6.75
N TRP A 162 -6.32 -4.57 5.97
CA TRP A 162 -6.08 -3.13 6.13
C TRP A 162 -6.69 -2.55 7.40
N GLY A 163 -7.92 -2.96 7.70
CA GLY A 163 -8.81 -2.31 8.66
C GLY A 163 -9.46 -1.01 8.18
N ILE A 164 -10.11 -0.33 9.12
CA ILE A 164 -10.91 0.89 8.99
C ILE A 164 -10.54 1.83 10.14
N SER A 165 -10.29 3.09 9.81
CA SER A 165 -10.08 4.13 10.81
C SER A 165 -11.39 4.74 11.29
N TYR A 166 -11.58 4.83 12.61
CA TYR A 166 -12.79 5.36 13.24
C TYR A 166 -12.60 6.78 13.79
N ALA A 167 -13.70 7.53 13.91
CA ALA A 167 -13.68 8.94 14.35
C ALA A 167 -13.21 9.16 15.80
N ASN A 168 -13.23 8.12 16.62
CA ASN A 168 -12.71 8.09 17.98
C ASN A 168 -11.18 7.85 18.05
N LEU A 169 -10.47 7.96 16.92
CA LEU A 169 -9.02 7.72 16.79
C LEU A 169 -8.60 6.28 17.13
N THR A 170 -9.52 5.31 16.98
CA THR A 170 -9.20 3.89 16.98
C THR A 170 -9.27 3.33 15.57
N ALA A 171 -8.68 2.17 15.34
CA ALA A 171 -8.78 1.42 14.09
C ALA A 171 -8.66 -0.08 14.36
N ASP A 172 -9.09 -0.90 13.40
CA ASP A 172 -8.81 -2.34 13.32
C ASP A 172 -7.79 -2.63 12.20
N GLY A 173 -7.46 -3.90 11.98
CA GLY A 173 -6.44 -4.31 11.00
C GLY A 173 -5.08 -3.67 11.24
N ILE A 174 -4.26 -3.58 10.19
CA ILE A 174 -2.95 -2.92 10.31
C ILE A 174 -3.06 -1.45 10.73
N PHE A 175 -4.14 -0.75 10.39
CA PHE A 175 -4.38 0.61 10.90
C PHE A 175 -4.52 0.64 12.43
N GLY A 176 -5.13 -0.40 13.00
CA GLY A 176 -5.22 -0.64 14.44
C GLY A 176 -3.86 -0.74 15.10
N LEU A 177 -2.85 -1.30 14.43
CA LEU A 177 -1.49 -1.39 14.96
C LEU A 177 -0.83 -0.03 15.14
N VAL A 178 -1.13 0.93 14.27
CA VAL A 178 -0.63 2.31 14.39
C VAL A 178 -1.36 3.06 15.49
N THR A 179 -2.70 3.00 15.48
CA THR A 179 -3.52 3.73 16.48
C THR A 179 -3.30 3.20 17.91
N SER A 180 -3.02 1.90 18.06
CA SER A 180 -2.63 1.28 19.33
C SER A 180 -1.13 1.38 19.65
N ARG A 181 -0.34 2.02 18.79
CA ARG A 181 1.12 2.21 18.95
C ARG A 181 1.94 0.91 19.01
N LYS A 182 1.43 -0.18 18.44
CA LYS A 182 2.18 -1.42 18.25
C LYS A 182 3.17 -1.31 17.08
N ALA A 183 2.79 -0.55 16.06
CA ALA A 183 3.61 -0.25 14.88
C ALA A 183 3.77 1.26 14.67
N GLN A 184 4.95 1.68 14.20
CA GLN A 184 5.22 3.07 13.79
C GLN A 184 4.88 3.31 12.32
N TYR A 185 4.99 2.26 11.50
CA TYR A 185 4.68 2.29 10.07
C TYR A 185 3.77 1.14 9.71
N VAL A 186 3.03 1.29 8.62
CA VAL A 186 2.27 0.22 7.99
C VAL A 186 2.52 0.23 6.49
N VAL A 187 2.60 -0.96 5.91
CA VAL A 187 2.76 -1.17 4.47
C VAL A 187 1.78 -2.23 4.00
N GLY A 188 1.31 -2.15 2.76
CA GLY A 188 0.24 -3.03 2.29
C GLY A 188 -0.57 -2.48 1.13
N ALA A 189 0.03 -1.75 0.18
CA ALA A 189 -0.68 -1.14 -0.95
C ALA A 189 -1.80 -0.18 -0.51
N LEU A 190 -1.46 0.69 0.44
CA LEU A 190 -2.41 1.62 1.05
C LEU A 190 -2.89 2.66 0.02
N TYR A 191 -4.21 2.80 -0.07
CA TYR A 191 -4.82 3.89 -0.83
C TYR A 191 -5.00 5.12 0.04
N PHE A 192 -4.96 6.28 -0.61
CA PHE A 192 -5.20 7.57 0.02
C PHE A 192 -6.70 7.82 0.18
N TRP A 193 -7.37 7.01 0.99
CA TRP A 193 -8.79 7.19 1.28
C TRP A 193 -8.99 8.41 2.18
N PRO A 194 -9.94 9.32 1.87
CA PRO A 194 -10.15 10.53 2.65
C PRO A 194 -10.50 10.28 4.11
N ASP A 195 -11.18 9.18 4.42
CA ASP A 195 -11.60 8.87 5.79
C ASP A 195 -10.42 8.38 6.64
N ASP A 196 -9.57 7.49 6.12
CA ASP A 196 -8.35 7.06 6.81
C ASP A 196 -7.34 8.20 6.94
N TYR A 197 -7.18 9.01 5.89
CA TYR A 197 -6.28 10.17 5.90
C TYR A 197 -6.67 11.24 6.93
N ARG A 198 -7.88 11.23 7.50
CA ARG A 198 -8.22 12.14 8.61
C ARG A 198 -7.54 11.75 9.91
N TYR A 199 -7.34 10.46 10.13
CA TYR A 199 -6.93 9.91 11.42
C TYR A 199 -5.49 9.36 11.39
N LEU A 200 -4.99 9.00 10.22
CA LEU A 200 -3.64 8.50 9.99
C LEU A 200 -2.82 9.49 9.16
N ASP A 201 -1.53 9.58 9.47
CA ASP A 201 -0.56 10.26 8.62
C ASP A 201 -0.03 9.29 7.56
N MET A 202 0.01 9.76 6.32
CA MET A 202 0.41 8.96 5.16
C MET A 202 1.61 9.61 4.47
N SER A 203 2.49 8.77 3.92
CA SER A 203 3.64 9.23 3.14
C SER A 203 3.21 9.85 1.80
N SER A 204 4.18 10.38 1.06
CA SER A 204 3.94 10.69 -0.35
C SER A 204 3.68 9.41 -1.13
N PHE A 205 2.78 9.46 -2.12
CA PHE A 205 2.44 8.30 -2.93
C PHE A 205 3.69 7.75 -3.63
N ILE A 206 3.91 6.44 -3.50
CA ILE A 206 5.01 5.71 -4.15
C ILE A 206 4.61 5.08 -5.49
N GLY A 207 3.30 5.10 -5.79
CA GLY A 207 2.73 4.55 -7.01
C GLY A 207 1.30 5.03 -7.23
N ARG A 208 0.77 4.76 -8.42
CA ARG A 208 -0.62 5.01 -8.77
C ARG A 208 -1.25 3.69 -9.21
N SER A 209 -2.39 3.36 -8.62
CA SER A 209 -3.20 2.21 -8.98
C SER A 209 -4.59 2.66 -9.43
N GLY A 210 -5.33 1.76 -10.06
CA GLY A 210 -6.69 1.98 -10.52
C GLY A 210 -7.48 0.67 -10.54
N VAL A 211 -8.79 0.79 -10.41
CA VAL A 211 -9.70 -0.35 -10.49
C VAL A 211 -9.89 -0.72 -11.96
N THR A 212 -9.62 -1.98 -12.30
CA THR A 212 -9.90 -2.54 -13.63
C THR A 212 -10.70 -3.82 -13.51
N CYS A 213 -11.57 -4.08 -14.47
CA CYS A 213 -12.31 -5.33 -14.54
C CYS A 213 -11.43 -6.40 -15.19
N LEU A 214 -11.13 -7.47 -14.44
CA LEU A 214 -10.47 -8.64 -14.98
C LEU A 214 -11.53 -9.63 -15.48
N VAL A 215 -11.43 -10.01 -16.74
CA VAL A 215 -12.23 -11.08 -17.33
C VAL A 215 -11.35 -12.27 -17.68
N PRO A 216 -11.87 -13.50 -17.64
CA PRO A 216 -11.12 -14.67 -18.08
C PRO A 216 -10.55 -14.49 -19.48
N SER A 217 -9.36 -15.05 -19.72
CA SER A 217 -8.73 -15.03 -21.04
C SER A 217 -9.69 -15.60 -22.09
N PRO A 218 -9.88 -14.91 -23.24
CA PRO A 218 -10.78 -15.40 -24.27
C PRO A 218 -10.29 -16.74 -24.80
N HIS A 219 -11.16 -17.75 -24.78
CA HIS A 219 -10.86 -19.02 -25.40
C HIS A 219 -11.02 -18.88 -26.91
N ARG A 220 -10.04 -19.38 -27.67
CA ARG A 220 -10.17 -19.47 -29.12
C ARG A 220 -11.30 -20.45 -29.44
N LEU A 221 -12.34 -19.96 -30.10
CA LEU A 221 -13.37 -20.83 -30.65
C LEU A 221 -12.77 -21.53 -31.87
N THR A 222 -12.28 -22.76 -31.73
CA THR A 222 -11.94 -23.61 -32.88
C THR A 222 -13.12 -24.55 -33.13
N SER A 223 -14.07 -24.12 -33.96
CA SER A 223 -15.21 -24.96 -34.33
C SER A 223 -15.37 -24.99 -35.85
N TRP A 224 -15.55 -26.19 -36.41
CA TRP A 224 -15.93 -26.37 -37.81
C TRP A 224 -17.28 -25.72 -38.16
N LEU A 225 -18.09 -25.37 -37.15
CA LEU A 225 -19.33 -24.62 -37.33
C LEU A 225 -19.13 -23.10 -37.43
N LEU A 226 -17.91 -22.58 -37.25
CA LEU A 226 -17.63 -21.15 -37.37
C LEU A 226 -18.07 -20.56 -38.73
N PRO A 227 -17.84 -21.22 -39.89
CA PRO A 227 -18.32 -20.72 -41.17
C PRO A 227 -19.85 -20.72 -41.31
N LEU A 228 -20.55 -21.56 -40.54
CA LEU A 228 -22.01 -21.69 -40.56
C LEU A 228 -22.71 -20.74 -39.58
N ARG A 229 -22.01 -20.33 -38.51
CA ARG A 229 -22.49 -19.46 -37.43
C ARG A 229 -22.94 -18.04 -37.83
N PRO A 230 -22.38 -17.35 -38.85
CA PRO A 230 -22.81 -16.00 -39.17
C PRO A 230 -24.21 -15.93 -39.80
N PHE A 231 -24.75 -17.05 -40.29
CA PHE A 231 -26.07 -17.08 -40.94
C PHE A 231 -27.13 -17.77 -40.07
N GLN A 232 -28.35 -17.25 -40.12
CA GLN A 232 -29.49 -17.83 -39.40
C GLN A 232 -29.87 -19.20 -39.98
N LEU A 233 -30.42 -20.10 -39.14
CA LEU A 233 -30.89 -21.41 -39.57
C LEU A 233 -31.94 -21.32 -40.70
N THR A 234 -32.78 -20.28 -40.67
CA THR A 234 -33.79 -19.99 -41.70
C THR A 234 -33.17 -19.77 -43.08
N LEU A 235 -32.02 -19.08 -43.16
CA LEU A 235 -31.29 -18.87 -44.40
C LEU A 235 -30.76 -20.20 -44.94
N TRP A 236 -30.14 -21.02 -44.07
CA TRP A 236 -29.65 -22.34 -44.46
C TRP A 236 -30.78 -23.25 -44.96
N LEU A 237 -31.92 -23.28 -44.25
CA LEU A 237 -33.10 -24.03 -44.70
C LEU A 237 -33.62 -23.51 -46.04
N GLY A 238 -33.62 -22.20 -46.26
CA GLY A 238 -33.97 -21.59 -47.55
C GLY A 238 -33.05 -22.03 -48.68
N VAL A 239 -31.73 -22.05 -48.45
CA VAL A 239 -30.74 -22.53 -49.43
C VAL A 239 -30.94 -24.02 -49.73
N PHE A 240 -31.17 -24.87 -48.73
CA PHE A 240 -31.46 -26.29 -48.97
C PHE A 240 -32.79 -26.50 -49.70
N ALA A 241 -33.81 -25.68 -49.41
CA ALA A 241 -35.10 -25.75 -50.10
C ALA A 241 -34.98 -25.31 -51.56
N SER A 242 -34.22 -24.25 -51.87
CA SER A 242 -33.99 -23.81 -53.25
C SER A 242 -33.21 -24.86 -54.05
N LEU A 243 -32.13 -25.41 -53.47
CA LEU A 243 -31.37 -26.51 -54.09
C LEU A 243 -32.26 -27.75 -54.31
N GLY A 244 -33.12 -28.08 -53.34
CA GLY A 244 -34.10 -29.17 -53.46
C GLY A 244 -35.11 -28.93 -54.59
N LEU A 245 -35.63 -27.71 -54.71
CA LEU A 245 -36.56 -27.34 -55.78
C LEU A 245 -35.89 -27.40 -57.15
N GLU A 246 -34.66 -26.89 -57.27
CA GLU A 246 -33.87 -26.92 -58.50
C GLU A 246 -33.56 -28.35 -58.95
N THR A 247 -33.13 -29.21 -58.03
CA THR A 247 -32.88 -30.63 -58.32
C THR A 247 -34.14 -31.36 -58.79
N LEU A 248 -35.30 -31.10 -58.16
CA LEU A 248 -36.57 -31.64 -58.62
C LEU A 248 -36.93 -31.12 -60.02
N ALA A 249 -36.78 -29.82 -60.27
CA ALA A 249 -37.04 -29.22 -61.58
C ALA A 249 -36.12 -29.81 -62.67
N LEU A 250 -34.83 -29.99 -62.37
CA LEU A 250 -33.87 -30.66 -63.26
C LEU A 250 -34.22 -32.13 -63.50
N PHE A 251 -34.67 -32.85 -62.48
CA PHE A 251 -35.12 -34.24 -62.62
C PHE A 251 -36.33 -34.34 -63.56
N PHE A 252 -37.36 -33.50 -63.34
CA PHE A 252 -38.56 -33.51 -64.19
C PHE A 252 -38.26 -33.06 -65.62
N THR A 253 -37.47 -32.00 -65.81
CA THR A 253 -37.07 -31.54 -67.15
C THR A 253 -36.27 -32.60 -67.89
N ARG A 254 -35.37 -33.33 -67.23
CA ARG A 254 -34.65 -34.46 -67.82
C ARG A 254 -35.54 -35.66 -68.11
N HIS A 255 -36.48 -35.98 -67.23
CA HIS A 255 -37.38 -37.13 -67.41
C HIS A 255 -38.46 -36.86 -68.47
N LEU A 256 -38.86 -35.60 -68.65
CA LEU A 256 -39.80 -35.16 -69.68
C LEU A 256 -39.09 -34.70 -70.95
N ALA A 257 -37.77 -34.63 -70.96
CA ALA A 257 -36.99 -34.39 -72.16
C ALA A 257 -37.27 -35.52 -73.16
N PRO A 258 -37.73 -35.20 -74.38
CA PRO A 258 -37.89 -36.20 -75.43
C PRO A 258 -36.56 -36.92 -75.66
N SER A 259 -36.59 -38.23 -75.90
CA SER A 259 -35.37 -38.98 -76.22
C SER A 259 -34.69 -38.36 -77.44
N ASP A 260 -33.39 -38.06 -77.33
CA ASP A 260 -32.56 -37.59 -78.45
C ASP A 260 -32.66 -38.57 -79.62
N THR A 261 -33.53 -38.23 -80.55
CA THR A 261 -33.41 -38.55 -81.97
C THR A 261 -33.16 -37.19 -82.62
N GLU A 262 -31.88 -36.90 -82.87
CA GLU A 262 -31.30 -35.61 -83.32
C GLU A 262 -32.09 -34.90 -84.44
N PRO A 263 -31.89 -33.57 -84.58
CA PRO A 263 -30.98 -33.17 -85.64
C PRO A 263 -29.78 -32.38 -85.10
N ARG A 264 -28.59 -32.75 -85.61
CA ARG A 264 -27.36 -31.98 -85.48
C ARG A 264 -27.57 -30.57 -86.03
N TYR A 265 -27.69 -29.59 -85.14
CA TYR A 265 -27.29 -28.22 -85.50
C TYR A 265 -25.81 -28.09 -85.19
N GLY A 266 -25.02 -27.92 -86.26
CA GLY A 266 -23.59 -27.72 -86.14
C GLY A 266 -23.27 -26.50 -85.28
N LEU A 267 -22.13 -26.56 -84.60
CA LEU A 267 -21.57 -25.55 -83.69
C LEU A 267 -21.48 -24.11 -84.28
N MET A 268 -21.82 -23.93 -85.55
CA MET A 268 -21.73 -22.69 -86.31
C MET A 268 -22.99 -21.82 -86.28
N GLU A 269 -24.13 -22.31 -85.75
CA GLU A 269 -25.38 -21.52 -85.65
C GLU A 269 -25.60 -20.84 -84.29
N SER A 270 -24.88 -21.25 -83.23
CA SER A 270 -25.05 -20.65 -81.90
C SER A 270 -24.40 -19.27 -81.74
N PHE A 271 -23.63 -18.79 -82.73
CA PHE A 271 -23.01 -17.46 -82.71
C PHE A 271 -23.77 -16.40 -83.52
N LYS A 272 -25.00 -16.69 -83.96
CA LYS A 272 -25.84 -15.72 -84.68
C LYS A 272 -27.05 -15.30 -83.88
N PHE A 273 -26.84 -14.77 -82.68
CA PHE A 273 -27.67 -13.70 -82.16
C PHE A 273 -26.79 -12.75 -81.37
N GLY A 274 -26.69 -11.52 -81.87
CA GLY A 274 -26.10 -10.38 -81.16
C GLY A 274 -27.08 -9.77 -80.17
#